data_AF-A0A1G2XL37-F1
#
_entry.id   AF-A0A1G2XL37-F1
#
_cell.length_a   1.000
_cell.length_b   1.000
_cell.length_c   1.000
_cell.angle_alpha   90.00
_cell.angle_beta   90.00
_cell.angle_gamma   90.00
#
_symmetry.space_group_name_H-M   'P 1'
#
loop_
_entity.id
_entity.type
_entity.pdbx_description
1 polymer ?
#
loop_
_entity_poly.entity_id
_entity_poly.type
_entity_poly.pdbx_seq_one_letter_code
_entity_poly.pdbx_strand_id
1 'polypeptide(L)'
;MTEFILENNIDILTFGINCPFPKTQLYARLDSEKRIFRKNYPEDWQYYDTAHVVHRFVDMTLEDFIDGMQYVYDHIYAGDNLRLRFRNSIKTTKNPRNSMFAFRVGSDWKQVFEQVLQNLKELYDSGDYYKDWYKSNAVTVTKPVMETVST
;
A
#
# COMPACT_ATOMS: atom_id res chain seq x y z
N MET A 1 3.45 -1.99 13.32
CA MET A 1 2.63 -2.97 12.56
C MET A 1 3.38 -4.28 12.33
N THR A 2 4.55 -4.24 11.68
CA THR A 2 5.39 -5.42 11.44
C THR A 2 5.69 -6.24 12.71
N GLU A 3 6.10 -5.58 13.79
CA GLU A 3 6.37 -6.25 15.08
C GLU A 3 5.15 -6.99 15.60
N PHE A 4 4.00 -6.33 15.68
CA PHE A 4 2.74 -6.95 16.10
C PHE A 4 2.40 -8.21 15.29
N ILE A 5 2.61 -8.18 13.96
CA ILE A 5 2.36 -9.32 13.09
C ILE A 5 3.29 -10.49 13.41
N LEU A 6 4.58 -10.21 13.65
CA LEU A 6 5.59 -11.21 13.97
C LEU A 6 5.36 -11.80 15.38
N GLU A 7 5.02 -10.96 16.36
CA GLU A 7 4.76 -11.36 17.74
C GLU A 7 3.50 -12.22 17.87
N ASN A 8 2.43 -11.89 17.14
CA ASN A 8 1.17 -12.63 17.17
C ASN A 8 1.13 -13.84 16.22
N ASN A 9 2.23 -14.11 15.52
CA ASN A 9 2.36 -15.23 14.59
C ASN A 9 1.20 -15.31 13.58
N ILE A 10 0.84 -14.18 12.97
CA ILE A 10 -0.18 -14.15 11.93
C ILE A 10 0.40 -14.82 10.67
N ASP A 11 -0.24 -15.86 10.16
CA ASP A 11 0.33 -16.75 9.13
C ASP A 11 0.03 -16.31 7.68
N ILE A 12 -1.13 -15.72 7.42
CA ILE A 12 -1.55 -15.25 6.09
C ILE A 12 -1.99 -13.79 6.22
N LEU A 13 -1.44 -12.94 5.37
CA LEU A 13 -1.69 -11.50 5.36
C LEU A 13 -1.91 -11.06 3.93
N THR A 14 -2.89 -10.19 3.74
CA THR A 14 -3.15 -9.48 2.51
C THR A 14 -3.21 -8.00 2.84
N PHE A 15 -2.51 -7.17 2.07
CA PHE A 15 -2.55 -5.72 2.23
C PHE A 15 -3.17 -5.13 0.97
N GLY A 16 -4.06 -4.17 1.18
CA GLY A 16 -4.67 -3.38 0.13
C GLY A 16 -4.52 -1.91 0.47
N ILE A 17 -4.37 -1.09 -0.55
CA ILE A 17 -4.39 0.36 -0.42
C ILE A 17 -5.84 0.79 -0.28
N ASN A 18 -6.08 1.75 0.62
CA ASN A 18 -7.41 2.29 0.85
C ASN A 18 -7.98 2.89 -0.45
N CYS A 19 -9.03 2.25 -0.98
CA CYS A 19 -9.68 2.63 -2.22
C CYS A 19 -11.11 3.14 -1.95
N PRO A 20 -11.34 4.46 -1.98
CA PRO A 20 -12.68 5.02 -1.85
C PRO A 20 -13.51 4.78 -3.10
N PHE A 21 -14.32 3.71 -3.13
CA PHE A 21 -15.18 3.46 -4.28
C PHE A 21 -16.27 4.53 -4.44
N PRO A 22 -16.62 4.94 -5.67
CA PRO A 22 -17.73 5.86 -5.93
C PRO A 22 -19.02 5.39 -5.25
N LYS A 23 -19.82 6.34 -4.76
CA LYS A 23 -21.06 6.10 -3.99
C LYS A 23 -20.86 5.52 -2.57
N THR A 24 -19.64 5.39 -2.07
CA THR A 24 -19.40 5.06 -0.66
C THR A 24 -19.36 6.32 0.22
N GLN A 25 -19.61 6.16 1.52
CA GLN A 25 -19.47 7.26 2.49
C GLN A 25 -18.03 7.78 2.57
N LEU A 26 -17.04 6.89 2.45
CA LEU A 26 -15.63 7.25 2.42
C LEU A 26 -15.31 8.15 1.21
N TYR A 27 -15.85 7.79 0.04
CA TYR A 27 -15.71 8.63 -1.16
C TYR A 27 -16.36 9.99 -0.95
N ALA A 28 -17.60 10.07 -0.47
CA ALA A 28 -18.28 11.35 -0.23
C ALA A 28 -17.49 12.25 0.73
N ARG A 29 -16.93 11.68 1.80
CA ARG A 29 -16.05 12.40 2.73
C ARG A 29 -14.79 12.91 2.05
N LEU A 30 -14.01 12.04 1.40
CA LEU A 30 -12.75 12.44 0.76
C LEU A 30 -12.96 13.42 -0.40
N ASP A 31 -14.10 13.31 -1.09
CA ASP A 31 -14.49 14.26 -2.15
C ASP A 31 -14.83 15.64 -1.57
N SER A 32 -15.52 15.70 -0.43
CA SER A 32 -15.79 16.96 0.28
C SER A 32 -14.50 17.62 0.79
N GLU A 33 -13.50 16.82 1.14
CA GLU A 33 -12.16 17.27 1.54
C GLU A 33 -11.26 17.61 0.32
N LYS A 34 -11.75 17.43 -0.91
CA LYS A 34 -11.02 17.63 -2.17
C LYS A 34 -9.72 16.81 -2.27
N ARG A 35 -9.77 15.57 -1.82
CA ARG A 35 -8.58 14.69 -1.76
C ARG A 35 -8.52 13.65 -2.86
N ILE A 36 -9.57 13.42 -3.65
CA ILE A 36 -9.58 12.39 -4.70
C ILE A 36 -9.06 12.96 -6.01
N PHE A 37 -7.90 12.48 -6.49
CA PHE A 37 -7.28 12.99 -7.73
C PHE A 37 -7.53 12.09 -8.95
N ARG A 38 -8.19 10.94 -8.81
CA ARG A 38 -8.60 10.08 -9.93
C ARG A 38 -10.12 10.07 -10.07
N LYS A 39 -10.67 11.14 -10.66
CA LYS A 39 -12.13 11.36 -10.80
C LYS A 39 -12.61 11.44 -12.25
N ASN A 40 -11.72 11.24 -13.22
CA ASN A 40 -12.05 11.29 -14.63
C ASN A 40 -12.60 9.94 -15.11
N TYR A 41 -13.90 9.75 -14.93
CA TYR A 41 -14.59 8.54 -15.37
C TYR A 41 -15.06 8.67 -16.82
N PRO A 42 -14.96 7.60 -17.64
CA PRO A 42 -14.64 6.23 -17.26
C PRO A 42 -13.16 5.85 -17.20
N GLU A 43 -12.23 6.70 -17.64
CA GLU A 43 -10.82 6.34 -17.86
C GLU A 43 -10.08 5.96 -16.56
N ASP A 44 -10.43 6.61 -15.44
CA ASP A 44 -9.79 6.38 -14.15
C ASP A 44 -10.29 5.11 -13.43
N TRP A 45 -11.32 4.42 -13.94
CA TRP A 45 -11.86 3.20 -13.28
C TRP A 45 -10.81 2.09 -13.11
N GLN A 46 -9.83 2.02 -14.00
CA GLN A 46 -8.73 1.05 -13.94
C GLN A 46 -7.88 1.17 -12.66
N TYR A 47 -7.86 2.34 -12.02
CA TYR A 47 -7.10 2.57 -10.78
C TYR A 47 -7.88 2.22 -9.51
N TYR A 48 -9.17 1.86 -9.62
CA TYR A 48 -10.00 1.49 -8.48
C TYR A 48 -9.93 -0.02 -8.20
N ASP A 49 -8.73 -0.55 -7.99
CA ASP A 49 -8.45 -1.99 -7.85
C ASP A 49 -7.81 -2.37 -6.49
N THR A 50 -7.74 -1.43 -5.54
CA THR A 50 -7.08 -1.57 -4.22
C THR A 50 -5.56 -1.77 -4.26
N ALA A 51 -4.94 -1.71 -5.43
CA ALA A 51 -3.49 -1.71 -5.62
C ALA A 51 -2.95 -0.31 -5.94
N HIS A 52 -3.79 0.61 -6.43
CA HIS A 52 -3.42 1.99 -6.73
C HIS A 52 -3.91 2.98 -5.68
N VAL A 53 -3.14 4.04 -5.46
CA VAL A 53 -3.58 5.19 -4.68
C VAL A 53 -4.41 6.11 -5.58
N VAL A 54 -5.59 6.51 -5.10
CA VAL A 54 -6.52 7.40 -5.84
C VAL A 54 -6.85 8.70 -5.08
N HIS A 55 -6.34 8.84 -3.85
CA HIS A 55 -6.56 10.00 -3.00
C HIS A 55 -5.28 10.49 -2.34
N ARG A 56 -5.24 11.76 -1.94
CA ARG A 56 -4.15 12.40 -1.20
C ARG A 56 -4.16 11.96 0.26
N PHE A 57 -2.98 11.74 0.83
CA PHE A 57 -2.80 11.55 2.27
C PHE A 57 -2.84 12.90 3.01
N VAL A 58 -3.10 12.87 4.33
CA VAL A 58 -3.13 14.10 5.17
C VAL A 58 -1.79 14.29 5.86
N ASP A 59 -1.35 13.26 6.59
CA ASP A 59 -0.23 13.35 7.53
C ASP A 59 1.03 12.62 7.04
N MET A 60 1.06 12.21 5.76
CA MET A 60 2.21 11.53 5.15
C MET A 60 2.34 11.93 3.69
N THR A 61 3.57 11.95 3.19
CA THR A 61 3.83 12.11 1.75
C THR A 61 3.64 10.78 1.02
N LEU A 62 3.60 10.81 -0.32
CA LEU A 62 3.51 9.57 -1.10
C LEU A 62 4.83 8.79 -1.01
N GLU A 63 5.94 9.50 -0.90
CA GLU A 63 7.28 8.98 -0.66
C GLU A 63 7.34 8.22 0.67
N ASP A 64 6.92 8.85 1.77
CA ASP A 64 6.87 8.20 3.09
C ASP A 64 5.98 6.94 3.07
N PHE A 65 4.88 6.99 2.31
CA PHE A 65 3.99 5.85 2.14
C PHE A 65 4.66 4.70 1.37
N ILE A 66 5.37 5.01 0.27
CA ILE A 66 6.12 4.02 -0.52
C ILE A 66 7.22 3.38 0.33
N ASP A 67 7.98 4.19 1.07
CA ASP A 67 9.05 3.71 1.95
C ASP A 67 8.50 2.86 3.10
N GLY A 68 7.37 3.27 3.69
CA GLY A 68 6.66 2.49 4.69
C GLY A 68 6.16 1.14 4.16
N MET A 69 5.60 1.12 2.94
CA MET A 69 5.17 -0.11 2.27
C MET A 69 6.34 -1.04 1.97
N GLN A 70 7.46 -0.49 1.49
CA GLN A 70 8.71 -1.23 1.25
C GLN A 70 9.24 -1.83 2.57
N TYR A 71 9.26 -1.05 3.65
CA TYR A 71 9.68 -1.52 4.97
C TYR A 71 8.82 -2.71 5.45
N VAL A 72 7.49 -2.60 5.34
CA VAL A 72 6.57 -3.68 5.71
C VAL A 72 6.86 -4.94 4.90
N TYR A 73 7.04 -4.77 3.59
CA TYR A 73 7.34 -5.87 2.68
C TYR A 73 8.65 -6.59 3.03
N ASP A 74 9.73 -5.83 3.18
CA ASP A 74 11.08 -6.34 3.45
C ASP A 74 11.16 -7.10 4.76
N HIS A 75 10.30 -6.78 5.72
CA HIS A 75 10.28 -7.46 7.01
C HIS A 75 9.27 -8.62 7.05
N ILE A 76 8.02 -8.45 6.59
CA ILE A 76 7.00 -9.49 6.71
C ILE A 76 7.25 -10.67 5.77
N TYR A 77 7.73 -10.38 4.56
CA TYR A 77 7.99 -11.36 3.51
C TYR A 77 9.49 -11.70 3.38
N ALA A 78 10.32 -11.27 4.33
CA ALA A 78 11.68 -11.76 4.46
C ALA A 78 11.69 -13.29 4.53
N GLY A 79 12.61 -13.93 3.80
CA GLY A 79 12.71 -15.40 3.77
C GLY A 79 12.86 -16.00 5.18
N ASP A 80 13.59 -15.34 6.06
CA ASP A 80 13.78 -15.79 7.45
C ASP A 80 12.54 -15.61 8.31
N ASN A 81 11.79 -14.51 8.16
CA ASN A 81 10.54 -14.28 8.88
C ASN A 81 9.42 -15.21 8.42
N LEU A 82 9.33 -15.51 7.11
CA LEU A 82 8.41 -16.52 6.59
C LEU A 82 8.73 -17.92 7.14
N ARG A 83 10.01 -18.29 7.21
CA ARG A 83 10.45 -19.56 7.81
C ARG A 83 10.16 -19.62 9.31
N LEU A 84 10.37 -18.51 10.03
CA LEU A 84 10.07 -18.41 11.46
C LEU A 84 8.57 -18.64 11.71
N ARG A 85 7.71 -17.92 10.98
CA ARG A 85 6.24 -18.05 11.04
C ARG A 85 5.79 -19.47 10.71
N PHE A 86 6.35 -20.08 9.66
CA PHE A 86 6.10 -21.49 9.32
C PHE A 86 6.45 -22.44 10.47
N ARG A 87 7.63 -22.29 11.09
CA ARG A 87 8.05 -23.13 12.23
C ARG A 87 7.13 -22.96 13.43
N ASN A 88 6.71 -21.73 13.72
CA ASN A 88 5.80 -21.42 14.82
C ASN A 88 4.39 -21.95 14.55
N SER A 89 3.91 -21.85 13.31
CA SER A 89 2.64 -22.41 12.85
C SER A 89 2.59 -23.93 13.02
N ILE A 90 3.67 -24.65 12.67
CA ILE A 90 3.77 -26.10 12.89
C ILE A 90 3.67 -26.43 14.39
N LYS A 91 4.39 -25.69 15.24
CA LYS A 91 4.38 -25.91 16.69
C LYS A 91 3.00 -25.69 17.31
N THR A 92 2.29 -24.66 16.83
CA THR A 92 1.00 -24.23 17.39
C THR A 92 -0.15 -25.08 16.89
N THR A 93 -0.27 -25.26 15.57
CA THR A 93 -1.39 -25.96 14.94
C THR A 93 -1.20 -27.48 14.88
N LYS A 94 0.05 -27.97 14.98
CA LYS A 94 0.44 -29.37 14.77
C LYS A 94 -0.03 -29.94 13.42
N ASN A 95 -0.32 -29.08 12.44
CA ASN A 95 -0.80 -29.48 11.12
C ASN A 95 0.16 -28.97 10.03
N PRO A 96 1.06 -29.82 9.51
CA PRO A 96 2.06 -29.40 8.54
C PRO A 96 1.46 -28.97 7.20
N ARG A 97 0.26 -29.45 6.83
CA ARG A 97 -0.39 -29.05 5.56
C ARG A 97 -0.88 -27.61 5.63
N ASN A 98 -1.51 -27.22 6.73
CA ASN A 98 -2.00 -25.85 6.92
C ASN A 98 -0.83 -24.86 6.99
N SER A 99 0.23 -25.20 7.72
CA SER A 99 1.43 -24.36 7.79
C SER A 99 2.11 -24.24 6.41
N MET A 100 2.17 -25.32 5.62
CA MET A 100 2.72 -25.27 4.27
C MET A 100 1.88 -24.40 3.34
N PHE A 101 0.55 -24.48 3.43
CA PHE A 101 -0.35 -23.62 2.67
C PHE A 101 -0.09 -22.15 3.00
N ALA A 102 -0.02 -21.79 4.29
CA ALA A 102 0.28 -20.42 4.71
C ALA A 102 1.65 -19.93 4.22
N PHE A 103 2.68 -20.76 4.33
CA PHE A 103 4.02 -20.44 3.85
C PHE A 103 4.03 -20.18 2.34
N ARG A 104 3.33 -20.99 1.56
CA ARG A 104 3.27 -20.84 0.11
C ARG A 104 2.50 -19.59 -0.30
N VAL A 105 1.33 -19.35 0.31
CA VAL A 105 0.58 -18.11 0.09
C VAL A 105 1.46 -16.90 0.42
N GLY A 106 2.11 -16.87 1.59
CA GLY A 106 3.03 -15.79 1.95
C GLY A 106 4.17 -15.61 0.95
N SER A 107 4.73 -16.71 0.42
CA SER A 107 5.78 -16.66 -0.60
C SER A 107 5.29 -16.15 -1.95
N ASP A 108 4.06 -16.43 -2.33
CA ASP A 108 3.47 -15.96 -3.60
C ASP A 108 3.13 -14.46 -3.51
N TRP A 109 2.71 -13.99 -2.33
CA TRP A 109 2.44 -12.56 -2.06
C TRP A 109 3.66 -11.66 -2.24
N LYS A 110 4.88 -12.22 -2.15
CA LYS A 110 6.14 -11.58 -2.57
C LYS A 110 5.98 -10.82 -3.89
N GLN A 111 5.54 -11.54 -4.92
CA GLN A 111 5.45 -11.03 -6.29
C GLN A 111 4.36 -9.96 -6.43
N VAL A 112 3.24 -10.13 -5.72
CA VAL A 112 2.15 -9.16 -5.75
C VAL A 112 2.60 -7.84 -5.14
N PHE A 113 3.31 -7.86 -4.01
CA PHE A 113 3.81 -6.64 -3.38
C PHE A 113 4.89 -5.94 -4.18
N GLU A 114 5.78 -6.69 -4.83
CA GLU A 114 6.74 -6.14 -5.78
C GLU A 114 6.04 -5.41 -6.91
N GLN A 115 4.98 -5.98 -7.48
CA GLN A 115 4.19 -5.33 -8.53
C GLN A 115 3.49 -4.06 -8.02
N VAL A 116 2.88 -4.10 -6.83
CA VAL A 116 2.20 -2.93 -6.24
C VAL A 116 3.20 -1.80 -5.97
N LEU A 117 4.36 -2.12 -5.39
CA LEU A 117 5.42 -1.15 -5.12
C LEU A 117 5.98 -0.54 -6.41
N GLN A 118 6.15 -1.36 -7.45
CA GLN A 118 6.60 -0.89 -8.75
C GLN A 118 5.58 0.09 -9.37
N ASN A 119 4.28 -0.27 -9.35
CA ASN A 119 3.21 0.61 -9.84
C ASN A 119 3.17 1.95 -9.07
N LEU A 120 3.36 1.92 -7.74
CA LEU A 120 3.40 3.13 -6.92
C LEU A 120 4.55 4.05 -7.32
N LYS A 121 5.74 3.48 -7.54
CA LYS A 121 6.93 4.23 -7.99
C LYS A 121 6.73 4.83 -9.38
N GLU A 122 6.20 4.06 -10.32
CA GLU A 122 5.88 4.55 -11.67
C GLU A 122 4.86 5.70 -11.66
N LEU A 123 3.81 5.58 -10.82
CA LEU A 123 2.82 6.64 -10.64
C LEU A 123 3.42 7.88 -10.00
N TYR A 124 4.28 7.71 -8.99
CA TYR A 124 5.01 8.79 -8.36
C TYR A 124 5.86 9.55 -9.38
N ASP A 125 6.64 8.82 -10.19
CA ASP A 125 7.53 9.38 -11.21
C ASP A 125 6.77 10.07 -12.35
N SER A 126 5.58 9.56 -12.71
CA SER A 126 4.74 10.16 -13.76
C SER A 126 4.23 11.57 -13.43
N GLY A 127 4.25 11.96 -12.14
CA GLY A 127 3.70 13.24 -11.67
C GLY A 127 2.16 13.32 -11.72
N ASP A 128 1.47 12.26 -12.13
CA ASP A 128 0.00 12.23 -12.26
C ASP A 128 -0.73 12.45 -10.94
N TYR A 129 -0.11 12.09 -9.81
CA TYR A 129 -0.68 12.22 -8.46
C TYR A 129 -1.10 13.67 -8.11
N TYR A 130 -0.46 14.64 -8.76
CA TYR A 130 -0.67 16.07 -8.49
C TYR A 130 -1.63 16.74 -9.48
N LYS A 131 -2.23 15.99 -10.42
CA LYS A 131 -3.27 16.55 -11.30
C LYS A 131 -4.51 16.92 -10.46
N ASP A 132 -4.73 18.22 -10.34
CA ASP A 132 -5.85 18.79 -9.58
C ASP A 132 -7.14 18.79 -10.41
N TRP A 133 -8.04 17.87 -10.08
CA TRP A 133 -9.38 17.77 -10.69
C TRP A 133 -10.44 18.62 -9.98
N TYR A 134 -10.06 19.35 -8.92
CA TYR A 134 -10.96 20.19 -8.13
C TYR A 134 -10.93 21.67 -8.51
N LYS A 135 -10.31 22.03 -9.64
CA LYS A 135 -10.18 23.44 -10.05
C LYS A 135 -11.53 24.10 -10.37
N SER A 136 -12.06 24.80 -9.36
CA SER A 136 -12.38 26.24 -9.47
C SER A 136 -11.56 27.12 -8.50
N ASN A 137 -10.81 26.56 -7.55
CA ASN A 137 -9.83 27.33 -6.76
C ASN A 137 -8.61 26.44 -6.48
N ALA A 138 -7.52 26.73 -7.18
CA ALA A 138 -6.26 26.00 -7.13
C ALA A 138 -5.68 25.97 -5.70
N VAL A 139 -5.56 24.78 -5.13
CA VAL A 139 -4.58 24.53 -4.09
C VAL A 139 -3.33 24.02 -4.79
N THR A 140 -2.41 24.93 -5.10
CA THR A 140 -1.07 24.59 -5.57
C THR A 140 -0.32 23.90 -4.44
N VAL A 141 -0.22 22.58 -4.52
CA VAL A 141 0.69 21.79 -3.67
C VAL A 141 2.04 21.77 -4.38
N THR A 142 3.01 22.45 -3.79
CA THR A 142 4.39 22.47 -4.29
C THR A 142 5.06 21.14 -3.95
N LYS A 143 5.81 20.56 -4.89
CA LYS A 143 6.65 19.38 -4.65
C LYS A 143 7.56 19.68 -3.43
N PRO A 144 7.68 18.79 -2.43
CA PRO A 144 8.62 19.02 -1.34
C PRO A 144 10.03 19.16 -1.92
N VAL A 145 10.71 20.24 -1.56
CA VAL A 145 12.09 20.48 -1.96
C VAL A 145 12.95 19.46 -1.24
N MET A 146 13.59 18.56 -1.98
CA MET A 146 14.60 17.68 -1.40
C MET A 146 15.79 18.54 -0.96
N GLU A 147 15.89 18.81 0.34
CA GLU A 147 17.12 19.30 0.92
C GLU A 147 18.16 18.18 0.81
N THR A 148 19.04 18.30 -0.17
CA THR A 148 20.25 17.49 -0.25
C THR A 148 21.09 17.77 0.98
N VAL A 149 20.98 16.93 2.01
CA VAL A 149 21.89 16.96 3.15
C VAL A 149 23.26 16.51 2.63
N SER A 150 24.06 17.49 2.23
CA SER A 150 25.49 17.35 2.07
C SER A 150 26.10 17.55 3.46
N THR A 151 26.68 16.51 4.06
CA THR A 151 27.96 16.48 4.79
C THR A 151 28.14 15.10 5.41
#